data_AF-A0A920TSH1-F1
#
_entry.id   AF-A0A920TSH1-F1
#
_cell.length_a   1.000
_cell.length_b   1.000
_cell.length_c   1.000
_cell.angle_alpha   90.00
_cell.angle_beta   90.00
_cell.angle_gamma   90.00
#
_symmetry.space_group_name_H-M   'P 1'
#
loop_
_entity.id
_entity.type
_entity.pdbx_description
1 polymer ?
#
loop_
_entity_poly.entity_id
_entity_poly.type
_entity_poly.pdbx_seq_one_letter_code
_entity_poly.pdbx_strand_id
1 'polypeptide(L)'
;MFAGFVSSPRATAQQPTGPTLVGPENGSLVIVGGAMRSAEIYERFLELAGGPDAHIVMIPTAGGAEEYDEYYQGLNSWRRNGATNMTLLHTIDPAVADTEEFVEPLLTADAVYFFGGRQWRLVDAYGGTRTEEEIRKVLDRGGVIGGSSAGASIQGSFLVRGDTRTNRVMMGDHQVGFWISA
;
A
#
# COMPACT_ATOMS: atom_id res chain seq x y z
N MET A 1 -16.21 -33.69 -45.04
CA MET A 1 -16.95 -33.03 -43.94
C MET A 1 -15.98 -32.01 -43.32
N PHE A 2 -16.22 -30.71 -43.51
CA PHE A 2 -15.40 -29.62 -42.98
C PHE A 2 -15.97 -29.18 -41.62
N ALA A 3 -15.12 -29.08 -40.58
CA ALA A 3 -15.48 -28.43 -39.33
C ALA A 3 -15.09 -26.95 -39.40
N GLY A 4 -16.10 -26.06 -39.33
CA GLY A 4 -15.91 -24.61 -39.33
C GLY A 4 -15.58 -24.09 -37.93
N PHE A 5 -14.58 -23.21 -37.85
CA PHE A 5 -14.34 -22.38 -36.67
C PHE A 5 -15.32 -21.20 -36.67
N VAL A 6 -16.00 -20.98 -35.54
CA VAL A 6 -16.77 -19.76 -35.29
C VAL A 6 -15.86 -18.79 -34.53
N SER A 7 -15.53 -17.64 -35.12
CA SER A 7 -14.80 -16.58 -34.43
C SER A 7 -15.78 -15.71 -33.64
N SER A 8 -15.62 -15.62 -32.32
CA SER A 8 -16.31 -14.61 -31.52
C SER A 8 -15.81 -13.21 -31.88
N PRO A 9 -16.69 -12.19 -31.92
CA PRO A 9 -16.24 -10.81 -32.15
C PRO A 9 -15.36 -10.35 -30.99
N ARG A 10 -14.22 -9.74 -31.31
CA ARG A 10 -13.41 -9.01 -30.33
C ARG A 10 -14.26 -7.90 -29.75
N ALA A 11 -14.47 -7.92 -28.43
CA ALA A 11 -14.99 -6.76 -27.72
C ALA A 11 -14.02 -5.59 -27.94
N THR A 12 -14.47 -4.55 -28.62
CA THR A 12 -13.80 -3.25 -28.64
C THR A 12 -13.92 -2.67 -27.23
N ALA A 13 -12.82 -2.67 -26.48
CA ALA A 13 -12.75 -1.95 -25.22
C ALA A 13 -13.02 -0.46 -25.51
N GLN A 14 -14.16 0.06 -25.03
CA GLN A 14 -14.41 1.49 -25.04
C GLN A 14 -13.32 2.16 -24.20
N GLN A 15 -12.61 3.11 -24.82
CA GLN A 15 -11.71 4.01 -24.11
C GLN A 15 -12.56 4.80 -23.10
N PRO A 16 -12.22 4.81 -21.80
CA PRO A 16 -12.96 5.59 -20.82
C PRO A 16 -12.92 7.08 -21.21
N THR A 17 -14.09 7.71 -21.31
CA THR A 17 -14.26 9.13 -21.68
C THR A 17 -14.23 10.06 -20.46
N GLY A 18 -13.74 9.58 -19.31
CA GLY A 18 -13.55 10.37 -18.11
C GLY A 18 -12.25 11.17 -18.16
N PRO A 19 -12.03 12.11 -17.21
CA PRO A 19 -10.70 12.69 -17.02
C PRO A 19 -9.68 11.56 -16.86
N THR A 20 -8.52 11.70 -17.51
CA THR A 20 -7.39 10.80 -17.27
C THR A 20 -7.09 10.85 -15.77
N LEU A 21 -7.24 9.73 -15.08
CA LEU A 21 -6.77 9.58 -13.71
C LEU A 21 -5.24 9.58 -13.80
N VAL A 22 -4.65 10.72 -13.49
CA VAL A 22 -3.21 10.89 -13.34
C VAL A 22 -2.87 10.52 -11.90
N GLY A 23 -1.65 10.04 -11.64
CA GLY A 23 -1.16 9.78 -10.28
C GLY A 23 -1.27 11.02 -9.38
N PRO A 24 -0.91 10.90 -8.08
CA PRO A 24 -1.10 12.00 -7.14
C PRO A 24 -0.42 13.28 -7.63
N GLU A 25 -1.05 14.44 -7.37
CA GLU A 25 -0.54 15.74 -7.83
C GLU A 25 0.86 16.05 -7.28
N ASN A 26 1.14 15.55 -6.07
CA ASN A 26 2.42 15.64 -5.38
C ASN A 26 2.89 14.24 -4.94
N GLY A 27 4.20 14.07 -4.78
CA GLY A 27 4.78 12.83 -4.29
C GLY A 27 4.77 11.70 -5.32
N SER A 28 4.83 10.46 -4.84
CA SER A 28 4.93 9.28 -5.71
C SER A 28 4.30 8.03 -5.11
N LEU A 29 3.83 7.14 -5.98
CA LEU A 29 3.34 5.81 -5.62
C LEU A 29 4.24 4.72 -6.17
N VAL A 30 4.57 3.74 -5.32
CA VAL A 30 5.31 2.54 -5.71
C VAL A 30 4.46 1.30 -5.47
N ILE A 31 3.89 0.77 -6.55
CA ILE A 31 2.93 -0.35 -6.53
C ILE A 31 3.65 -1.65 -6.91
N VAL A 32 3.85 -2.55 -5.94
CA VAL A 32 4.58 -3.81 -6.17
C VAL A 32 3.64 -5.01 -6.09
N GLY A 33 3.56 -5.80 -7.16
CA GLY A 33 2.60 -6.92 -7.27
C GLY A 33 2.78 -8.06 -6.25
N GLY A 34 3.89 -8.08 -5.50
CA GLY A 34 4.22 -9.12 -4.53
C GLY A 34 5.63 -9.68 -4.75
N ALA A 35 6.13 -10.43 -3.78
CA ALA A 35 7.41 -11.12 -3.85
C ALA A 35 8.58 -10.21 -4.28
N MET A 36 8.65 -9.00 -3.72
CA MET A 36 9.68 -8.01 -4.03
C MET A 36 11.08 -8.55 -3.72
N ARG A 37 11.89 -8.74 -4.76
CA ARG A 37 13.26 -9.28 -4.68
C ARG A 37 14.31 -8.41 -5.38
N SER A 38 13.88 -7.49 -6.23
CA SER A 38 14.72 -6.62 -7.03
C SER A 38 15.24 -5.47 -6.18
N ALA A 39 16.56 -5.30 -6.12
CA ALA A 39 17.23 -4.20 -5.42
C ALA A 39 16.83 -2.85 -6.00
N GLU A 40 16.62 -2.81 -7.32
CA GLU A 40 16.25 -1.64 -8.09
C GLU A 40 14.93 -1.00 -7.60
N ILE A 41 13.99 -1.81 -7.08
CA ILE A 41 12.75 -1.27 -6.50
C ILE A 41 13.02 -0.61 -5.13
N TYR A 42 13.89 -1.19 -4.31
CA TYR A 42 14.28 -0.59 -3.03
C TYR A 42 15.04 0.72 -3.28
N GLU A 43 16.03 0.69 -4.17
CA GLU A 43 16.83 1.85 -4.56
C GLU A 43 15.91 2.97 -5.08
N ARG A 44 15.00 2.65 -6.01
CA ARG A 44 14.07 3.65 -6.54
C ARG A 44 13.14 4.22 -5.48
N PHE A 45 12.64 3.39 -4.57
CA PHE A 45 11.81 3.88 -3.46
C PHE A 45 12.59 4.82 -2.55
N LEU A 46 13.83 4.47 -2.18
CA LEU A 46 14.69 5.31 -1.34
C LEU A 46 15.05 6.63 -2.04
N GLU A 47 15.34 6.62 -3.33
CA GLU A 47 15.54 7.85 -4.11
C GLU A 47 14.31 8.77 -4.05
N LEU A 48 13.10 8.21 -4.21
CA LEU A 48 11.85 8.96 -4.14
C LEU A 48 11.56 9.49 -2.72
N ALA A 49 12.00 8.77 -1.69
CA ALA A 49 11.89 9.18 -0.29
C ALA A 49 12.88 10.31 0.09
N GLY A 50 13.86 10.64 -0.76
CA GLY A 50 14.89 11.64 -0.47
C GLY A 50 16.23 11.06 -0.03
N GLY A 51 16.41 9.74 -0.13
CA GLY A 51 17.66 9.04 0.12
C GLY A 51 17.60 8.01 1.25
N PRO A 52 18.75 7.42 1.62
CA PRO A 52 18.84 6.35 2.62
C PRO A 52 18.43 6.78 4.05
N ASP A 53 18.60 8.05 4.39
CA ASP A 53 18.32 8.62 5.72
C ASP A 53 16.91 9.20 5.87
N ALA A 54 16.09 9.13 4.80
CA ALA A 54 14.69 9.55 4.81
C ALA A 54 13.91 8.83 5.92
N HIS A 55 12.96 9.51 6.58
CA HIS A 55 12.13 8.90 7.60
C HIS A 55 11.04 8.03 6.94
N ILE A 56 11.20 6.71 7.04
CA ILE A 56 10.27 5.73 6.46
C ILE A 56 9.41 5.12 7.56
N VAL A 57 8.10 5.33 7.48
CA VAL A 57 7.13 4.64 8.33
C VAL A 57 6.74 3.30 7.70
N MET A 58 7.00 2.23 8.44
CA MET A 58 6.92 0.84 8.02
C MET A 58 5.66 0.20 8.64
N ILE A 59 4.69 -0.19 7.82
CA ILE A 59 3.36 -0.63 8.27
C ILE A 59 3.15 -2.11 7.94
N PRO A 60 3.39 -3.04 8.89
CA PRO A 60 3.32 -4.48 8.66
C PRO A 60 1.92 -5.09 8.90
N THR A 61 0.93 -4.30 9.32
CA THR A 61 -0.39 -4.73 9.82
C THR A 61 -1.12 -5.74 8.94
N ALA A 62 -0.95 -5.68 7.61
CA ALA A 62 -1.53 -6.69 6.71
C ALA A 62 -1.08 -8.12 7.05
N GLY A 63 0.13 -8.31 7.59
CA GLY A 63 0.68 -9.60 7.98
C GLY A 63 -0.15 -10.30 9.07
N GLY A 64 -0.74 -9.53 10.00
CA GLY A 64 -1.67 -10.00 11.01
C GLY A 64 -1.03 -10.71 12.21
N ALA A 65 0.23 -10.40 12.53
CA ALA A 65 0.73 -10.66 13.88
C ALA A 65 0.09 -9.67 14.87
N GLU A 66 0.03 -10.05 16.15
CA GLU A 66 -0.49 -9.18 17.21
C GLU A 66 0.46 -8.02 17.52
N GLU A 67 1.77 -8.26 17.41
CA GLU A 67 2.81 -7.27 17.69
C GLU A 67 3.93 -7.37 16.63
N TYR A 68 4.62 -6.23 16.43
CA TYR A 68 5.82 -6.13 15.62
C TYR A 68 6.85 -5.30 16.38
N ASP A 69 8.10 -5.75 16.37
CA ASP A 69 9.23 -5.05 16.99
C ASP A 69 10.30 -4.69 15.96
N GLU A 70 11.32 -3.97 16.40
CA GLU A 70 12.47 -3.57 15.57
C GLU A 70 13.22 -4.74 14.92
N TYR A 71 13.08 -5.97 15.43
CA TYR A 71 13.69 -7.19 14.86
C TYR A 71 12.82 -7.83 13.79
N TYR A 72 11.68 -7.24 13.45
CA TYR A 72 10.81 -7.70 12.37
C TYR A 72 11.63 -7.95 11.09
N GLN A 73 11.67 -9.22 10.67
CA GLN A 73 12.52 -9.67 9.57
C GLN A 73 12.21 -8.98 8.24
N GLY A 74 11.00 -8.44 8.07
CA GLY A 74 10.63 -7.65 6.90
C GLY A 74 11.51 -6.41 6.70
N LEU A 75 12.11 -5.87 7.77
CA LEU A 75 13.02 -4.73 7.71
C LEU A 75 14.41 -5.09 7.17
N ASN A 76 14.81 -6.38 7.19
CA ASN A 76 16.18 -6.77 6.86
C ASN A 76 16.57 -6.47 5.42
N SER A 77 15.63 -6.60 4.47
CA SER A 77 15.90 -6.22 3.08
C SER A 77 16.02 -4.71 2.91
N TRP A 78 15.28 -3.91 3.67
CA TRP A 78 15.40 -2.45 3.65
C TRP A 78 16.75 -1.98 4.17
N ARG A 79 17.18 -2.50 5.32
CA ARG A 79 18.52 -2.24 5.89
C ARG A 79 19.63 -2.59 4.91
N ARG A 80 19.54 -3.77 4.27
CA ARG A 80 20.54 -4.22 3.29
C ARG A 80 20.61 -3.35 2.03
N ASN A 81 19.53 -2.65 1.69
CA ASN A 81 19.50 -1.71 0.56
C ASN A 81 19.73 -0.26 0.99
N GLY A 82 20.14 -0.01 2.23
CA GLY A 82 20.65 1.29 2.68
C GLY A 82 19.67 2.13 3.51
N ALA A 83 18.44 1.68 3.79
CA ALA A 83 17.54 2.42 4.68
C ALA A 83 18.10 2.46 6.12
N THR A 84 18.29 3.66 6.67
CA THR A 84 18.88 3.86 8.02
C THR A 84 17.86 4.36 9.05
N ASN A 85 16.78 5.03 8.61
CA ASN A 85 15.80 5.66 9.48
C ASN A 85 14.39 5.08 9.23
N MET A 86 14.05 4.03 9.96
CA MET A 86 12.77 3.33 9.81
C MET A 86 12.02 3.27 11.14
N THR A 87 10.76 3.68 11.13
CA THR A 87 9.85 3.57 12.27
C THR A 87 8.79 2.51 11.97
N LEU A 88 8.67 1.49 12.80
CA LEU A 88 7.54 0.55 12.70
C LEU A 88 6.30 1.18 13.31
N LEU A 89 5.19 1.13 12.58
CA LEU A 89 3.90 1.62 13.03
C LEU A 89 2.83 0.54 12.85
N HIS A 90 2.29 0.07 13.98
CA HIS A 90 1.33 -1.02 14.01
C HIS A 90 0.35 -0.88 15.18
N THR A 91 -0.94 -0.96 14.87
CA THR A 91 -1.98 -1.37 15.81
C THR A 91 -3.07 -2.11 15.03
N ILE A 92 -3.90 -2.87 15.74
CA ILE A 92 -5.15 -3.45 15.23
C ILE A 92 -6.39 -2.78 15.84
N ASP A 93 -6.19 -1.85 16.78
CA ASP A 93 -7.25 -1.12 17.45
C ASP A 93 -7.47 0.24 16.75
N PRO A 94 -8.64 0.46 16.12
CA PRO A 94 -8.95 1.72 15.45
C PRO A 94 -8.96 2.92 16.40
N ALA A 95 -9.30 2.72 17.67
CA ALA A 95 -9.29 3.78 18.66
C ALA A 95 -7.86 4.26 18.95
N VAL A 96 -6.88 3.34 18.94
CA VAL A 96 -5.45 3.68 19.04
C VAL A 96 -4.99 4.37 17.77
N ALA A 97 -5.38 3.86 16.59
CA ALA A 97 -5.03 4.43 15.30
C ALA A 97 -5.56 5.85 15.07
N ASP A 98 -6.56 6.27 15.85
CA ASP A 98 -7.16 7.60 15.79
C ASP A 98 -6.56 8.60 16.80
N THR A 99 -5.52 8.21 17.54
CA THR A 99 -4.87 9.07 18.53
C THR A 99 -3.74 9.93 17.92
N GLU A 100 -3.50 11.09 18.52
CA GLU A 100 -2.38 11.98 18.15
C GLU A 100 -1.02 11.32 18.36
N GLU A 101 -0.88 10.56 19.44
CA GLU A 101 0.36 9.87 19.79
C GLU A 101 0.70 8.76 18.78
N PHE A 102 -0.31 8.01 18.32
CA PHE A 102 -0.07 6.96 17.34
C PHE A 102 0.35 7.52 15.97
N VAL A 103 -0.22 8.65 15.54
CA VAL A 103 0.09 9.23 14.22
C VAL A 103 1.34 10.10 14.22
N GLU A 104 1.96 10.36 15.37
CA GLU A 104 3.14 11.22 15.49
C GLU A 104 4.24 10.89 14.47
N PRO A 105 4.62 9.62 14.23
CA PRO A 105 5.64 9.28 13.24
C PRO A 105 5.27 9.69 11.80
N LEU A 106 3.97 9.75 11.47
CA LEU A 106 3.50 10.09 10.12
C LEU A 106 3.60 11.59 9.82
N LEU A 107 3.65 12.45 10.85
CA LEU A 107 3.67 13.91 10.69
C LEU A 107 4.95 14.39 9.99
N THR A 108 6.06 13.68 10.20
CA THR A 108 7.39 13.98 9.65
C THR A 108 7.90 12.90 8.69
N ALA A 109 7.04 11.94 8.33
CA ALA A 109 7.42 10.88 7.40
C ALA A 109 7.67 11.44 6.00
N ASP A 110 8.81 11.06 5.42
CA ASP A 110 9.15 11.26 4.01
C ASP A 110 8.57 10.13 3.15
N ALA A 111 8.35 8.97 3.76
CA ALA A 111 7.82 7.80 3.09
C ALA A 111 6.98 6.90 3.99
N VAL A 112 6.01 6.20 3.38
CA VAL A 112 5.25 5.12 4.01
C VAL A 112 5.37 3.85 3.18
N TYR A 113 5.61 2.72 3.83
CA TYR A 113 5.64 1.42 3.15
C TYR A 113 4.73 0.38 3.80
N PHE A 114 3.78 -0.13 3.02
CA PHE A 114 2.87 -1.20 3.43
C PHE A 114 3.37 -2.59 3.03
N PHE A 115 3.48 -3.49 4.00
CA PHE A 115 3.86 -4.88 3.73
C PHE A 115 2.68 -5.72 3.22
N GLY A 116 2.99 -6.92 2.73
CA GLY A 116 2.01 -7.87 2.23
C GLY A 116 1.24 -8.60 3.34
N GLY A 117 0.17 -9.29 2.95
CA GLY A 117 -0.70 -10.05 3.87
C GLY A 117 -2.16 -9.96 3.44
N ARG A 118 -3.03 -9.45 4.32
CA ARG A 118 -4.45 -9.23 4.09
C ARG A 118 -4.79 -7.75 4.17
N GLN A 119 -5.15 -7.16 3.03
CA GLN A 119 -5.43 -5.73 2.91
C GLN A 119 -6.62 -5.28 3.77
N TRP A 120 -7.61 -6.16 4.03
CA TRP A 120 -8.73 -5.83 4.90
C TRP A 120 -8.29 -5.50 6.34
N ARG A 121 -7.17 -6.04 6.82
CA ARG A 121 -6.64 -5.69 8.15
C ARG A 121 -6.18 -4.25 8.25
N LEU A 122 -5.72 -3.67 7.15
CA LEU A 122 -5.37 -2.25 7.08
C LEU A 122 -6.64 -1.41 7.09
N VAL A 123 -7.70 -1.85 6.39
CA VAL A 123 -9.01 -1.18 6.43
C VAL A 123 -9.58 -1.20 7.84
N ASP A 124 -9.61 -2.37 8.48
CA ASP A 124 -10.12 -2.52 9.84
C ASP A 124 -9.36 -1.65 10.83
N ALA A 125 -8.04 -1.62 10.75
CA ALA A 125 -7.20 -0.89 11.72
C ALA A 125 -7.20 0.63 11.49
N TYR A 126 -7.17 1.09 10.23
CA TYR A 126 -6.84 2.48 9.90
C TYR A 126 -7.89 3.22 9.07
N GLY A 127 -8.85 2.50 8.48
CA GLY A 127 -9.88 3.12 7.65
C GLY A 127 -10.73 4.10 8.45
N GLY A 128 -10.84 5.33 7.97
CA GLY A 128 -11.61 6.41 8.59
C GLY A 128 -10.96 7.01 9.84
N THR A 129 -9.70 6.68 10.15
CA THR A 129 -8.98 7.25 11.29
C THR A 129 -7.98 8.33 10.86
N ARG A 130 -7.44 9.07 11.82
CA ARG A 130 -6.31 10.00 11.62
C ARG A 130 -5.11 9.33 10.93
N THR A 131 -4.88 8.03 11.17
CA THR A 131 -3.79 7.30 10.51
C THR A 131 -3.94 7.31 8.99
N GLU A 132 -5.14 7.05 8.46
CA GLU A 132 -5.39 7.10 7.01
C GLU A 132 -5.17 8.52 6.46
N GLU A 133 -5.64 9.54 7.18
CA GLU A 133 -5.45 10.94 6.79
C GLU A 133 -3.97 11.34 6.73
N GLU A 134 -3.20 11.04 7.78
CA GLU A 134 -1.78 11.39 7.85
C GLU A 134 -0.93 10.62 6.85
N ILE A 135 -1.30 9.38 6.53
CA ILE A 135 -0.67 8.63 5.44
C ILE A 135 -0.85 9.38 4.11
N ARG A 136 -2.06 9.87 3.79
CA ARG A 136 -2.29 10.61 2.53
C ARG A 136 -1.48 11.90 2.47
N LYS A 137 -1.37 12.61 3.60
CA LYS A 137 -0.58 13.86 3.69
C LYS A 137 0.91 13.68 3.38
N VAL A 138 1.44 12.45 3.44
CA VAL A 138 2.81 12.17 2.96
C VAL A 138 2.98 12.55 1.50
N LEU A 139 1.98 12.26 0.65
CA LEU A 139 2.02 12.64 -0.76
C LEU A 139 1.90 14.15 -0.94
N ASP A 140 1.03 14.80 -0.17
CA ASP A 140 0.86 16.26 -0.21
C ASP A 140 2.16 17.00 0.11
N ARG A 141 3.00 16.41 0.97
CA ARG A 141 4.35 16.90 1.30
C ARG A 141 5.43 16.52 0.28
N GLY A 142 5.08 15.81 -0.79
CA GLY A 142 6.01 15.36 -1.84
C GLY A 142 6.71 14.03 -1.55
N GLY A 143 6.31 13.31 -0.50
CA GLY A 143 6.86 12.02 -0.13
C GLY A 143 6.39 10.85 -1.00
N VAL A 144 6.80 9.64 -0.64
CA VAL A 144 6.46 8.41 -1.38
C VAL A 144 5.67 7.42 -0.54
N ILE A 145 4.59 6.88 -1.13
CA ILE A 145 3.84 5.77 -0.53
C ILE A 145 4.06 4.53 -1.39
N GLY A 146 4.46 3.43 -0.76
CA GLY A 146 4.74 2.18 -1.43
C GLY A 146 4.09 1.01 -0.75
N GLY A 147 3.99 -0.10 -1.46
CA GLY A 147 3.61 -1.35 -0.83
C GLY A 147 3.65 -2.55 -1.76
N SER A 148 3.65 -3.72 -1.13
CA SER A 148 3.72 -5.00 -1.84
C SER A 148 2.50 -5.87 -1.60
N SER A 149 1.95 -6.47 -2.66
CA SER A 149 0.81 -7.39 -2.58
C SER A 149 -0.43 -6.72 -1.96
N ALA A 150 -0.82 -7.08 -0.73
CA ALA A 150 -1.86 -6.38 0.01
C ALA A 150 -1.56 -4.88 0.19
N GLY A 151 -0.31 -4.52 0.48
CA GLY A 151 0.12 -3.13 0.61
C GLY A 151 0.15 -2.35 -0.70
N ALA A 152 0.18 -3.04 -1.85
CA ALA A 152 -0.04 -2.40 -3.15
C ALA A 152 -1.54 -2.13 -3.37
N SER A 153 -2.38 -3.11 -3.02
CA SER A 153 -3.82 -3.03 -3.26
C SER A 153 -4.53 -2.00 -2.37
N ILE A 154 -4.06 -1.83 -1.12
CA ILE A 154 -4.67 -0.90 -0.16
C ILE A 154 -4.62 0.57 -0.62
N GLN A 155 -3.67 0.91 -1.50
CA GLN A 155 -3.52 2.26 -2.03
C GLN A 155 -4.69 2.64 -2.98
N GLY A 156 -5.39 1.66 -3.55
CA GLY A 156 -6.55 1.90 -4.41
C GLY A 156 -7.79 2.39 -3.66
N SER A 157 -8.70 3.02 -4.37
CA SER A 157 -10.06 3.31 -3.89
C SER A 157 -10.90 2.03 -3.74
N PHE A 158 -10.67 1.04 -4.61
CA PHE A 158 -11.41 -0.22 -4.66
C PHE A 158 -10.52 -1.44 -4.34
N LEU A 159 -11.00 -2.31 -3.46
CA LEU A 159 -10.30 -3.55 -3.07
C LEU A 159 -10.90 -4.79 -3.72
N VAL A 160 -10.09 -5.42 -4.55
CA VAL A 160 -10.33 -6.79 -5.02
C VAL A 160 -9.78 -7.77 -3.98
N ARG A 161 -10.53 -8.84 -3.68
CA ARG A 161 -10.19 -9.90 -2.71
C ARG A 161 -10.03 -9.44 -1.26
N GLY A 162 -10.84 -8.47 -0.82
CA GLY A 162 -10.93 -8.04 0.57
C GLY A 162 -11.77 -8.95 1.49
N ASP A 163 -12.15 -10.17 1.07
CA ASP A 163 -12.96 -11.07 1.90
C ASP A 163 -12.18 -11.57 3.14
N THR A 164 -12.76 -11.41 4.32
CA THR A 164 -12.16 -11.79 5.61
C THR A 164 -11.96 -13.29 5.78
N ARG A 165 -12.72 -14.12 5.07
CA ARG A 165 -12.71 -15.59 5.22
C ARG A 165 -11.74 -16.27 4.25
N THR A 166 -11.59 -15.74 3.02
CA THR A 166 -10.77 -16.37 1.98
C THR A 166 -10.19 -15.38 0.97
N ASN A 167 -9.06 -15.73 0.34
CA ASN A 167 -8.51 -14.96 -0.80
C ASN A 167 -9.13 -15.34 -2.17
N ARG A 168 -10.13 -16.22 -2.20
CA ARG A 168 -10.72 -16.72 -3.46
C ARG A 168 -11.94 -15.94 -3.92
N VAL A 169 -12.56 -15.19 -3.02
CA VAL A 169 -13.71 -14.34 -3.34
C VAL A 169 -13.20 -13.02 -3.88
N MET A 170 -13.56 -12.69 -5.12
CA MET A 170 -13.09 -11.47 -5.80
C MET A 170 -13.70 -10.20 -5.20
N MET A 171 -14.97 -10.24 -4.83
CA MET A 171 -15.72 -9.13 -4.25
C MET A 171 -16.11 -9.51 -2.82
N GLY A 172 -15.30 -9.10 -1.87
CA GLY A 172 -15.45 -9.46 -0.46
C GLY A 172 -16.36 -8.51 0.33
N ASP A 173 -16.32 -8.68 1.65
CA ASP A 173 -16.94 -7.76 2.62
C ASP A 173 -16.19 -6.42 2.72
N HIS A 174 -14.90 -6.38 2.38
CA HIS A 174 -14.12 -5.13 2.26
C HIS A 174 -13.85 -4.82 0.80
N GLN A 175 -14.32 -3.65 0.36
CA GLN A 175 -14.23 -3.19 -1.02
C GLN A 175 -13.66 -1.79 -1.16
N VAL A 176 -13.46 -1.08 -0.05
CA VAL A 176 -12.95 0.30 -0.03
C VAL A 176 -11.52 0.27 0.53
N GLY A 177 -10.58 0.86 -0.22
CA GLY A 177 -9.20 1.06 0.23
C GLY A 177 -8.95 2.50 0.65
N PHE A 178 -7.70 2.93 0.69
CA PHE A 178 -7.32 4.23 1.24
C PHE A 178 -7.42 5.41 0.26
N TRP A 179 -7.89 5.20 -0.97
CA TRP A 179 -8.04 6.28 -1.96
C TRP A 179 -6.75 7.09 -2.19
N ILE A 180 -5.60 6.42 -2.11
CA ILE A 180 -4.28 7.04 -2.26
C ILE A 180 -3.95 7.22 -3.75
N SER A 181 -4.32 6.24 -4.58
CA SER A 181 -4.30 6.37 -6.03
C SER A 181 -5.69 6.78 -6.52
N ALA A 182 -5.76 7.82 -7.36
CA ALA A 182 -6.98 8.27 -8.03
C ALA A 182 -7.66 7.15 -8.82
#